data_AF-A0AAD1J0V6-F1
#
_entry.id   AF-A0AAD1J0V6-F1
#
_cell.length_a   1.000
_cell.length_b   1.000
_cell.length_c   1.000
_cell.angle_alpha   90.00
_cell.angle_beta   90.00
_cell.angle_gamma   90.00
#
_symmetry.space_group_name_H-M   'P 1'
#
loop_
_entity.id
_entity.type
_entity.pdbx_description
1 polymer ?
#
loop_
_entity_poly.entity_id
_entity_poly.type
_entity_poly.pdbx_seq_one_letter_code
_entity_poly.pdbx_strand_id
1 'polypeptide(L)'
;MSPGDASGESPALEGDGALPTREELDLETKRGKLVRNVRDAMAALPVHFSSQTYIEGLEAGDLFSLNSMLGGSIEIQVVQTLNRLRAVWDPDEEWEEYAFIRSSQTFPDVRLVTNSAQLIAQGDQFGMGIELKGWYLLSREGEPSFRYTVTRDACDIHDLLVVVPWHLKNVLSGEPTVYKPFVESARFAADMRNHYWSVGRRAKDKARGAEKADNYYEITPPAGATPYPPPRMNIADHANTDGGKNFGRVARSEGLMDGYVLETLSTAVSGIEARHWVGFFKTYAESSQRDELHARIARQLARDRLAQNIDNDDLQGMLREWISRLPLAGDEADSD
;
A
#
# COMPACT_ATOMS: atom_id res chain seq x y z
N MET A 1 -37.91 -49.07 12.21
CA MET A 1 -37.31 -48.42 11.02
C MET A 1 -37.82 -46.99 10.95
N SER A 2 -37.04 -46.05 11.47
CA SER A 2 -37.19 -44.62 11.21
C SER A 2 -35.78 -44.01 11.25
N PRO A 3 -35.45 -43.07 10.36
CA PRO A 3 -34.07 -42.64 10.12
C PRO A 3 -33.63 -41.65 11.19
N GLY A 4 -32.35 -41.72 11.58
CA GLY A 4 -31.72 -40.76 12.47
C GLY A 4 -31.42 -39.46 11.73
N ASP A 5 -31.90 -38.35 12.29
CA ASP A 5 -31.45 -37.00 11.93
C ASP A 5 -30.01 -36.81 12.41
N ALA A 6 -29.10 -36.66 11.44
CA ALA A 6 -27.77 -36.13 11.67
C ALA A 6 -27.83 -34.61 11.52
N SER A 7 -28.11 -33.90 12.62
CA SER A 7 -27.87 -32.47 12.72
C SER A 7 -26.36 -32.21 12.85
N GLY A 8 -25.70 -32.01 11.72
CA GLY A 8 -24.40 -31.37 11.67
C GLY A 8 -24.57 -29.89 12.01
N GLU A 9 -24.22 -29.51 13.24
CA GLU A 9 -24.03 -28.11 13.61
C GLU A 9 -22.89 -27.53 12.77
N SER A 10 -23.25 -26.67 11.82
CA SER A 10 -22.32 -25.73 11.21
C SER A 10 -21.97 -24.70 12.27
N PRO A 11 -20.69 -24.37 12.52
CA PRO A 11 -20.36 -23.32 13.46
C PRO A 11 -20.90 -22.00 12.91
N ALA A 12 -21.83 -21.41 13.64
CA ALA A 12 -22.37 -20.10 13.37
C ALA A 12 -21.24 -19.07 13.39
N LEU A 13 -21.15 -18.27 12.33
CA LEU A 13 -20.37 -17.04 12.31
C LEU A 13 -21.09 -16.00 13.19
N GLU A 14 -20.98 -16.15 14.50
CA GLU A 14 -21.29 -15.07 15.45
C GLU A 14 -20.12 -14.08 15.45
N GLY A 15 -20.25 -13.04 14.64
CA GLY A 15 -19.43 -11.85 14.72
C GLY A 15 -20.31 -10.67 15.08
N ASP A 16 -20.45 -10.41 16.38
CA ASP A 16 -20.89 -9.10 16.89
C ASP A 16 -20.03 -8.02 16.21
N GLY A 17 -20.61 -6.85 15.91
CA GLY A 17 -19.99 -5.79 15.06
C GLY A 17 -18.76 -5.10 15.67
N ALA A 18 -18.00 -5.79 16.50
CA ALA A 18 -16.77 -5.33 17.14
C ALA A 18 -15.62 -5.26 16.14
N LEU A 19 -14.82 -4.20 16.27
CA LEU A 19 -13.59 -4.04 15.50
C LEU A 19 -12.60 -5.17 15.82
N PRO A 20 -11.92 -5.74 14.81
CA PRO A 20 -10.81 -6.67 15.04
C PRO A 20 -9.76 -6.08 15.96
N THR A 21 -9.12 -6.94 16.75
CA THR A 21 -8.02 -6.58 17.65
C THR A 21 -6.71 -7.16 17.14
N ARG A 22 -5.61 -6.47 17.42
CA ARG A 22 -4.27 -6.98 17.11
C ARG A 22 -3.96 -8.11 18.09
N GLU A 23 -3.37 -9.18 17.57
CA GLU A 23 -2.80 -10.21 18.45
C GLU A 23 -1.57 -9.66 19.16
N GLU A 24 -1.48 -9.93 20.47
CA GLU A 24 -0.31 -9.58 21.26
C GLU A 24 0.80 -10.59 21.00
N LEU A 25 1.94 -10.09 20.52
CA LEU A 25 3.16 -10.88 20.36
C LEU A 25 3.96 -10.85 21.66
N ASP A 26 4.46 -11.99 22.08
CA ASP A 26 5.50 -12.04 23.12
C ASP A 26 6.84 -11.60 22.52
N LEU A 27 7.19 -10.34 22.77
CA LEU A 27 8.39 -9.69 22.25
C LEU A 27 9.69 -10.17 22.90
N GLU A 28 9.63 -11.03 23.92
CA GLU A 28 10.80 -11.64 24.55
C GLU A 28 11.19 -12.97 23.90
N THR A 29 10.30 -13.58 23.12
CA THR A 29 10.64 -14.75 22.30
C THR A 29 11.61 -14.39 21.17
N LYS A 30 12.40 -15.36 20.71
CA LYS A 30 13.31 -15.22 19.56
C LYS A 30 12.62 -14.59 18.32
N ARG A 31 11.40 -15.05 17.98
CA ARG A 31 10.62 -14.50 16.86
C ARG A 31 9.96 -13.15 17.18
N GLY A 32 9.52 -12.92 18.42
CA GLY A 32 8.99 -11.62 18.84
C GLY A 32 10.03 -10.50 18.77
N LYS A 33 11.26 -10.77 19.23
CA LYS A 33 12.41 -9.87 19.07
C LYS A 33 12.70 -9.59 17.60
N LEU A 34 12.71 -10.62 16.76
CA LEU A 34 12.89 -10.48 15.31
C LEU A 34 11.83 -9.53 14.71
N VAL A 35 10.54 -9.71 15.01
CA VAL A 35 9.48 -8.83 14.48
C VAL A 35 9.71 -7.37 14.87
N ARG A 36 10.06 -7.11 16.13
CA ARG A 36 10.37 -5.75 16.61
C ARG A 36 11.56 -5.16 15.84
N ASN A 37 12.66 -5.89 15.75
CA ASN A 37 13.87 -5.40 15.13
C ASN A 37 13.70 -5.23 13.59
N VAL A 38 12.90 -6.07 12.94
CA VAL A 38 12.53 -5.91 11.52
C VAL A 38 11.67 -4.66 11.29
N ARG A 39 10.77 -4.32 12.21
CA ARG A 39 10.03 -3.05 12.16
C ARG A 39 10.96 -1.85 12.24
N ASP A 40 11.98 -1.92 13.10
CA ASP A 40 13.00 -0.86 13.21
C ASP A 40 13.85 -0.76 11.93
N ALA A 41 14.27 -1.90 11.36
CA ALA A 41 14.98 -1.94 10.09
C ALA A 41 14.14 -1.35 8.94
N MET A 42 12.83 -1.63 8.91
CA MET A 42 11.90 -1.03 7.94
C MET A 42 11.73 0.48 8.16
N ALA A 43 11.72 0.96 9.40
CA ALA A 43 11.68 2.39 9.70
C ALA A 43 12.95 3.12 9.21
N ALA A 44 14.10 2.45 9.24
CA ALA A 44 15.37 2.96 8.71
C ALA A 44 15.50 2.86 7.18
N LEU A 45 14.59 2.14 6.50
CA LEU A 45 14.67 1.88 5.06
C LEU A 45 14.94 3.14 4.20
N PRO A 46 14.29 4.31 4.41
CA PRO A 46 14.51 5.48 3.57
C PRO A 46 15.96 6.00 3.57
N VAL A 47 16.70 5.78 4.65
CA VAL A 47 18.08 6.24 4.81
C VAL A 47 19.08 5.32 4.09
N HIS A 48 18.74 4.03 3.97
CA HIS A 48 19.63 3.00 3.44
C HIS A 48 19.23 2.48 2.06
N PHE A 49 18.03 2.85 1.60
CA PHE A 49 17.55 2.51 0.28
C PHE A 49 18.38 3.24 -0.78
N SER A 50 18.85 2.50 -1.76
CA SER A 50 19.51 3.03 -2.94
C SER A 50 19.06 2.25 -4.15
N SER A 51 18.85 2.97 -5.25
CA SER A 51 18.52 2.39 -6.54
C SER A 51 19.65 2.68 -7.50
N GLN A 52 20.07 1.66 -8.27
CA GLN A 52 20.95 1.88 -9.42
C GLN A 52 20.15 2.24 -10.69
N THR A 53 18.82 2.19 -10.60
CA THR A 53 17.92 2.50 -11.70
C THR A 53 17.77 4.02 -11.80
N TYR A 54 18.04 4.56 -12.98
CA TYR A 54 17.81 5.97 -13.30
C TYR A 54 16.83 6.06 -14.47
N ILE A 55 15.79 6.89 -14.32
CA ILE A 55 14.72 7.00 -15.32
C ILE A 55 14.69 8.42 -15.89
N GLU A 56 14.63 8.53 -17.22
CA GLU A 56 14.50 9.79 -17.96
C GLU A 56 13.49 9.64 -19.09
N GLY A 57 13.03 10.77 -19.64
CA GLY A 57 12.21 10.79 -20.85
C GLY A 57 10.78 10.30 -20.66
N LEU A 58 10.27 10.28 -19.42
CA LEU A 58 8.86 9.97 -19.18
C LEU A 58 7.96 11.16 -19.50
N GLU A 59 6.89 10.92 -20.25
CA GLU A 59 5.80 11.86 -20.35
C GLU A 59 4.94 11.84 -19.09
N ALA A 60 4.32 12.98 -18.75
CA ALA A 60 3.46 13.09 -17.57
C ALA A 60 2.27 12.12 -17.62
N GLY A 61 1.79 11.76 -18.81
CA GLY A 61 0.73 10.77 -19.01
C GLY A 61 1.13 9.36 -18.61
N ASP A 62 2.43 9.02 -18.69
CA ASP A 62 2.94 7.69 -18.44
C ASP A 62 3.26 7.41 -16.97
N LEU A 63 3.31 8.46 -16.13
CA LEU A 63 3.59 8.36 -14.69
C LEU A 63 2.71 7.35 -13.96
N PHE A 64 1.45 7.21 -14.36
CA PHE A 64 0.53 6.28 -13.70
C PHE A 64 0.83 4.81 -13.99
N SER A 65 1.66 4.51 -14.99
CA SER A 65 2.12 3.16 -15.31
C SER A 65 3.37 2.74 -14.54
N LEU A 66 4.03 3.67 -13.86
CA LEU A 66 5.31 3.45 -13.17
C LEU A 66 5.26 2.33 -12.13
N ASN A 67 4.14 2.18 -11.43
CA ASN A 67 3.95 1.07 -10.48
C ASN A 67 4.06 -0.30 -11.17
N SER A 68 3.50 -0.43 -12.37
CA SER A 68 3.57 -1.67 -13.14
C SER A 68 4.96 -1.91 -13.71
N MET A 69 5.68 -0.84 -14.06
CA MET A 69 7.03 -0.93 -14.65
C MET A 69 8.12 -1.21 -13.61
N LEU A 70 8.07 -0.53 -12.46
CA LEU A 70 9.17 -0.52 -11.48
C LEU A 70 8.83 -1.15 -10.15
N GLY A 71 7.56 -1.42 -9.83
CA GLY A 71 7.14 -1.94 -8.53
C GLY A 71 7.91 -3.19 -8.10
N GLY A 72 8.08 -4.17 -9.01
CA GLY A 72 8.86 -5.37 -8.72
C GLY A 72 10.35 -5.10 -8.47
N SER A 73 10.95 -4.10 -9.14
CA SER A 73 12.34 -3.69 -8.91
C SER A 73 12.51 -3.02 -7.55
N ILE A 74 11.53 -2.19 -7.15
CA ILE A 74 11.50 -1.59 -5.81
C ILE A 74 11.42 -2.67 -4.75
N GLU A 75 10.51 -3.64 -4.90
CA GLU A 75 10.37 -4.76 -3.96
C GLU A 75 11.68 -5.55 -3.81
N ILE A 76 12.40 -5.82 -4.91
CA ILE A 76 13.71 -6.47 -4.87
C ILE A 76 14.73 -5.62 -4.09
N GLN A 77 14.80 -4.31 -4.36
CA GLN A 77 15.73 -3.39 -3.72
C GLN A 77 15.43 -3.23 -2.22
N VAL A 78 14.16 -3.29 -1.81
CA VAL A 78 13.76 -3.31 -0.39
C VAL A 78 14.31 -4.56 0.29
N VAL A 79 14.16 -5.75 -0.31
CA VAL A 79 14.69 -7.01 0.26
C VAL A 79 16.21 -6.99 0.37
N GLN A 80 16.91 -6.47 -0.66
CA GLN A 80 18.36 -6.31 -0.61
C GLN A 80 18.79 -5.35 0.50
N THR A 81 18.07 -4.24 0.67
CA THR A 81 18.34 -3.26 1.74
C THR A 81 18.09 -3.87 3.11
N LEU A 82 17.01 -4.64 3.28
CA LEU A 82 16.72 -5.33 4.52
C LEU A 82 17.86 -6.29 4.90
N ASN A 83 18.34 -7.12 3.96
CA ASN A 83 19.49 -8.00 4.23
C ASN A 83 20.79 -7.23 4.58
N ARG A 84 21.03 -6.04 4.00
CA ARG A 84 22.16 -5.18 4.40
C ARG A 84 22.01 -4.62 5.82
N LEU A 85 20.77 -4.47 6.30
CA LEU A 85 20.45 -4.03 7.66
C LEU A 85 20.44 -5.17 8.68
N ARG A 86 21.16 -6.28 8.43
CA ARG A 86 21.25 -7.42 9.38
C ARG A 86 21.59 -7.00 10.79
N ALA A 87 22.58 -6.13 10.98
CA ALA A 87 22.96 -5.64 12.30
C ALA A 87 21.83 -4.89 13.04
N VAL A 88 20.78 -4.46 12.33
CA VAL A 88 19.58 -3.86 12.92
C VAL A 88 18.56 -4.93 13.28
N TRP A 89 18.24 -5.86 12.37
CA TRP A 89 17.16 -6.83 12.59
C TRP A 89 17.60 -8.12 13.32
N ASP A 90 18.89 -8.45 13.32
CA ASP A 90 19.51 -9.60 13.97
C ASP A 90 20.80 -9.17 14.72
N PRO A 91 20.68 -8.30 15.74
CA PRO A 91 21.84 -7.76 16.46
C PRO A 91 22.53 -8.79 17.36
N ASP A 92 21.79 -9.82 17.79
CA ASP A 92 22.27 -10.88 18.69
C ASP A 92 22.73 -12.13 17.91
N GLU A 93 22.77 -12.08 16.58
CA GLU A 93 23.18 -13.16 15.66
C GLU A 93 22.37 -14.47 15.83
N GLU A 94 21.14 -14.39 16.35
CA GLU A 94 20.26 -15.55 16.52
C GLU A 94 19.73 -16.11 15.18
N TRP A 95 19.86 -15.35 14.08
CA TRP A 95 19.37 -15.68 12.74
C TRP A 95 20.49 -15.72 11.68
N GLU A 96 21.74 -15.99 12.07
CA GLU A 96 22.92 -15.98 11.19
C GLU A 96 22.73 -16.77 9.88
N GLU A 97 22.16 -17.98 9.94
CA GLU A 97 21.92 -18.89 8.81
C GLU A 97 20.70 -18.53 7.96
N TYR A 98 20.02 -17.41 8.25
CA TYR A 98 18.79 -16.98 7.56
C TYR A 98 19.02 -15.73 6.71
N ALA A 99 18.32 -15.63 5.58
CA ALA A 99 18.27 -14.42 4.77
C ALA A 99 16.86 -14.16 4.26
N PHE A 100 16.52 -12.89 4.03
CA PHE A 100 15.26 -12.54 3.37
C PHE A 100 15.36 -12.85 1.87
N ILE A 101 14.43 -13.67 1.38
CA ILE A 101 14.34 -14.06 -0.03
C ILE A 101 12.96 -13.71 -0.58
N ARG A 102 12.95 -13.02 -1.74
CA ARG A 102 11.71 -12.75 -2.48
C ARG A 102 11.24 -14.00 -3.21
N SER A 103 9.96 -14.33 -3.09
CA SER A 103 9.33 -15.54 -3.60
C SER A 103 8.04 -15.23 -4.36
N SER A 104 8.14 -14.90 -5.65
CA SER A 104 6.99 -14.41 -6.44
C SER A 104 5.90 -15.46 -6.77
N GLN A 105 6.00 -16.70 -6.27
CA GLN A 105 5.06 -17.79 -6.56
C GLN A 105 4.45 -18.42 -5.30
N THR A 106 4.80 -17.90 -4.12
CA THR A 106 4.40 -18.46 -2.82
C THR A 106 4.24 -17.33 -1.85
N PHE A 107 3.19 -17.38 -1.05
CA PHE A 107 3.00 -16.46 0.05
C PHE A 107 3.89 -16.82 1.25
N PRO A 108 4.39 -15.83 2.02
CA PRO A 108 4.44 -14.40 1.67
C PRO A 108 5.46 -14.07 0.57
N ASP A 109 5.28 -12.93 -0.08
CA ASP A 109 6.17 -12.43 -1.15
C ASP A 109 7.64 -12.39 -0.74
N VAL A 110 7.95 -12.18 0.55
CA VAL A 110 9.30 -12.19 1.11
C VAL A 110 9.32 -13.06 2.35
N ARG A 111 10.32 -13.93 2.49
CA ARG A 111 10.46 -14.83 3.64
C ARG A 111 11.88 -14.81 4.19
N LEU A 112 12.03 -14.73 5.50
CA LEU A 112 13.29 -15.00 6.17
C LEU A 112 13.47 -16.52 6.24
N VAL A 113 14.41 -17.07 5.49
CA VAL A 113 14.59 -18.51 5.33
C VAL A 113 16.03 -18.93 5.49
N THR A 114 16.23 -20.16 5.94
CA THR A 114 17.52 -20.83 5.97
C THR A 114 17.62 -21.92 4.91
N ASN A 115 18.84 -22.20 4.44
CA ASN A 115 19.17 -23.36 3.61
C ASN A 115 19.85 -24.48 4.43
N SER A 116 19.95 -24.32 5.75
CA SER A 116 20.55 -25.31 6.65
C SER A 116 19.71 -26.59 6.69
N ALA A 117 20.28 -27.70 6.21
CA ALA A 117 19.58 -28.99 6.19
C ALA A 117 19.16 -29.43 7.60
N GLN A 118 19.94 -29.07 8.62
CA GLN A 118 19.64 -29.39 10.01
C GLN A 118 18.42 -28.62 10.54
N LEU A 119 18.38 -27.29 10.35
CA LEU A 119 17.24 -26.47 10.77
C LEU A 119 15.97 -26.84 10.00
N ILE A 120 16.09 -27.11 8.70
CA ILE A 120 14.95 -27.56 7.87
C ILE A 120 14.38 -28.89 8.40
N ALA A 121 15.24 -29.85 8.75
CA ALA A 121 14.79 -31.14 9.31
C ALA A 121 14.11 -30.99 10.69
N GLN A 122 14.39 -29.92 11.42
CA GLN A 122 13.76 -29.59 12.71
C GLN A 122 12.45 -28.80 12.55
N GLY A 123 12.10 -28.38 11.33
CA GLY A 123 10.91 -27.57 11.05
C GLY A 123 11.15 -26.06 11.14
N ASP A 124 12.39 -25.62 11.37
CA ASP A 124 12.75 -24.20 11.56
C ASP A 124 13.16 -23.51 10.25
N GLN A 125 12.62 -23.94 9.12
CA GLN A 125 12.97 -23.38 7.81
C GLN A 125 12.64 -21.88 7.69
N PHE A 126 11.56 -21.43 8.34
CA PHE A 126 11.00 -20.09 8.19
C PHE A 126 11.10 -19.28 9.48
N GLY A 127 11.74 -18.11 9.42
CA GLY A 127 11.82 -17.18 10.55
C GLY A 127 10.61 -16.27 10.68
N MET A 128 10.24 -15.59 9.59
CA MET A 128 9.03 -14.79 9.45
C MET A 128 8.78 -14.49 7.97
N GLY A 129 7.59 -14.01 7.64
CA GLY A 129 7.24 -13.53 6.31
C GLY A 129 6.88 -12.04 6.27
N ILE A 130 7.02 -11.47 5.08
CA ILE A 130 6.61 -10.11 4.76
C ILE A 130 5.85 -10.17 3.43
N GLU A 131 4.58 -9.79 3.45
CA GLU A 131 3.84 -9.49 2.23
C GLU A 131 4.10 -8.03 1.85
N LEU A 132 4.80 -7.83 0.73
CA LEU A 132 5.41 -6.56 0.38
C LEU A 132 4.74 -5.92 -0.84
N LYS A 133 4.43 -4.63 -0.74
CA LYS A 133 3.93 -3.87 -1.88
C LYS A 133 4.63 -2.54 -2.07
N GLY A 134 5.16 -2.32 -3.27
CA GLY A 134 5.55 -0.99 -3.74
C GLY A 134 4.34 -0.11 -4.08
N TRP A 135 4.33 1.13 -3.60
CA TRP A 135 3.32 2.15 -3.92
C TRP A 135 3.96 3.39 -4.51
N TYR A 136 3.77 3.62 -5.81
CA TYR A 136 4.11 4.88 -6.44
C TYR A 136 3.24 6.01 -5.85
N LEU A 137 3.85 6.89 -5.07
CA LEU A 137 3.18 7.91 -4.26
C LEU A 137 2.35 8.87 -5.12
N LEU A 138 2.82 9.14 -6.34
CA LEU A 138 2.17 10.04 -7.29
C LEU A 138 1.19 9.31 -8.23
N SER A 139 0.73 8.12 -7.84
CA SER A 139 -0.26 7.36 -8.61
C SER A 139 -1.61 8.08 -8.65
N ARG A 140 -2.41 7.79 -9.69
CA ARG A 140 -3.71 8.45 -9.92
C ARG A 140 -4.69 8.27 -8.77
N GLU A 141 -4.65 7.12 -8.11
CA GLU A 141 -5.58 6.80 -7.02
C GLU A 141 -5.24 7.55 -5.73
N GLY A 142 -4.01 8.04 -5.57
CA GLY A 142 -3.55 8.68 -4.32
C GLY A 142 -3.44 7.70 -3.15
N GLU A 143 -3.61 6.40 -3.38
CA GLU A 143 -3.55 5.36 -2.37
C GLU A 143 -2.86 4.10 -2.97
N PRO A 144 -2.32 3.20 -2.15
CA PRO A 144 -1.73 1.96 -2.66
C PRO A 144 -2.82 1.07 -3.28
N SER A 145 -2.57 0.59 -4.50
CA SER A 145 -3.46 -0.34 -5.21
C SER A 145 -3.37 -1.78 -4.69
N PHE A 146 -3.00 -1.95 -3.42
CA PHE A 146 -2.69 -3.25 -2.85
C PHE A 146 -3.97 -4.04 -2.61
N ARG A 147 -4.11 -5.15 -3.35
CA ARG A 147 -5.18 -6.12 -3.14
C ARG A 147 -4.65 -7.30 -2.33
N TYR A 148 -4.95 -7.30 -1.05
CA TYR A 148 -4.58 -8.36 -0.11
C TYR A 148 -5.81 -9.22 0.20
N THR A 149 -5.92 -10.37 -0.46
CA THR A 149 -7.03 -11.33 -0.25
C THR A 149 -6.61 -12.52 0.59
N VAL A 150 -5.39 -12.56 1.10
CA VAL A 150 -4.87 -13.72 1.84
C VAL A 150 -5.68 -13.93 3.12
N THR A 151 -6.08 -15.17 3.36
CA THR A 151 -6.83 -15.57 4.54
C THR A 151 -5.96 -15.51 5.79
N ARG A 152 -6.58 -15.24 6.94
CA ARG A 152 -5.90 -15.17 8.24
C ARG A 152 -5.10 -16.45 8.54
N ASP A 153 -5.62 -17.60 8.15
CA ASP A 153 -5.03 -18.91 8.43
C ASP A 153 -3.77 -19.21 7.61
N ALA A 154 -3.57 -18.50 6.49
CA ALA A 154 -2.34 -18.61 5.69
C ALA A 154 -1.19 -17.77 6.26
N CYS A 155 -1.43 -16.95 7.28
CA CYS A 155 -0.47 -16.01 7.84
C CYS A 155 0.04 -16.52 9.19
N ASP A 156 1.36 -16.54 9.37
CA ASP A 156 1.96 -16.69 10.71
C ASP A 156 1.65 -15.44 11.55
N ILE A 157 1.56 -15.59 12.87
CA ILE A 157 1.31 -14.47 13.80
C ILE A 157 2.41 -13.40 13.72
N HIS A 158 3.63 -13.80 13.31
CA HIS A 158 4.78 -12.91 13.15
C HIS A 158 4.86 -12.25 11.76
N ASP A 159 4.02 -12.66 10.81
CA ASP A 159 4.08 -12.14 9.44
C ASP A 159 3.61 -10.69 9.37
N LEU A 160 4.27 -9.91 8.50
CA LEU A 160 3.98 -8.48 8.32
C LEU A 160 3.39 -8.20 6.94
N LEU A 161 2.42 -7.30 6.89
CA LEU A 161 2.00 -6.61 5.68
C LEU A 161 2.76 -5.28 5.60
N VAL A 162 3.48 -5.07 4.50
CA VAL A 162 4.34 -3.90 4.30
C VAL A 162 3.99 -3.17 3.01
N VAL A 163 3.74 -1.86 3.10
CA VAL A 163 3.60 -0.98 1.92
C VAL A 163 4.72 0.04 1.93
N VAL A 164 5.48 0.12 0.83
CA VAL A 164 6.61 1.03 0.66
C VAL A 164 6.23 2.10 -0.36
N PRO A 165 5.93 3.34 0.07
CA PRO A 165 5.72 4.45 -0.84
C PRO A 165 7.03 4.85 -1.48
N TRP A 166 7.00 5.21 -2.76
CA TRP A 166 8.18 5.65 -3.49
C TRP A 166 7.82 6.62 -4.61
N HIS A 167 8.78 7.43 -5.04
CA HIS A 167 8.66 8.29 -6.20
C HIS A 167 10.01 8.46 -6.91
N LEU A 168 9.99 9.01 -8.13
CA LEU A 168 11.22 9.44 -8.80
C LEU A 168 11.68 10.78 -8.22
N LYS A 169 12.97 10.91 -7.89
CA LYS A 169 13.55 12.08 -7.20
C LYS A 169 13.17 13.44 -7.79
N ASN A 170 13.07 13.55 -9.12
CA ASN A 170 12.72 14.78 -9.83
C ASN A 170 11.30 14.73 -10.41
N VAL A 171 10.39 13.99 -9.75
CA VAL A 171 8.98 13.78 -10.12
C VAL A 171 8.78 12.97 -11.41
N LEU A 172 9.31 13.45 -12.53
CA LEU A 172 9.24 12.82 -13.85
C LEU A 172 10.49 12.01 -14.21
N SER A 173 11.56 12.16 -13.43
CA SER A 173 12.85 11.54 -13.71
C SER A 173 13.67 11.33 -12.45
N GLY A 174 14.78 10.63 -12.60
CA GLY A 174 15.74 10.37 -11.54
C GLY A 174 15.69 8.95 -10.99
N GLU A 175 16.40 8.77 -9.89
CA GLU A 175 16.40 7.53 -9.13
C GLU A 175 15.10 7.40 -8.30
N PRO A 176 14.57 6.18 -8.13
CA PRO A 176 13.56 5.91 -7.13
C PRO A 176 14.06 6.26 -5.72
N THR A 177 13.21 6.93 -4.96
CA THR A 177 13.40 7.21 -3.54
C THR A 177 12.18 6.73 -2.78
N VAL A 178 12.39 6.18 -1.58
CA VAL A 178 11.33 5.57 -0.77
C VAL A 178 11.05 6.38 0.49
N TYR A 179 9.85 6.21 1.03
CA TYR A 179 9.40 6.82 2.28
C TYR A 179 9.27 5.77 3.39
N LYS A 180 9.05 6.24 4.62
CA LYS A 180 8.80 5.36 5.77
C LYS A 180 7.68 4.36 5.42
N PRO A 181 7.93 3.05 5.43
CA PRO A 181 6.91 2.05 5.09
C PRO A 181 5.77 2.01 6.10
N PHE A 182 4.58 1.65 5.63
CA PHE A 182 3.51 1.14 6.49
C PHE A 182 3.84 -0.30 6.84
N VAL A 183 3.78 -0.65 8.12
CA VAL A 183 4.10 -1.99 8.61
C VAL A 183 3.04 -2.44 9.62
N GLU A 184 2.29 -3.49 9.31
CA GLU A 184 1.23 -4.02 10.15
C GLU A 184 1.27 -5.56 10.21
N SER A 185 0.64 -6.17 11.20
CA SER A 185 0.42 -7.62 11.23
C SER A 185 -0.40 -8.08 10.02
N ALA A 186 0.08 -9.10 9.30
CA ALA A 186 -0.59 -9.67 8.14
C ALA A 186 -1.95 -10.30 8.51
N ARG A 187 -2.04 -10.92 9.70
CA ARG A 187 -3.27 -11.48 10.26
C ARG A 187 -4.29 -10.40 10.58
N PHE A 188 -3.85 -9.35 11.28
CA PHE A 188 -4.72 -8.22 11.60
C PHE A 188 -5.25 -7.52 10.33
N ALA A 189 -4.40 -7.34 9.31
CA ALA A 189 -4.82 -6.75 8.05
C ALA A 189 -5.87 -7.61 7.32
N ALA A 190 -5.77 -8.94 7.40
CA ALA A 190 -6.77 -9.86 6.85
C ALA A 190 -8.13 -9.68 7.55
N ASP A 191 -8.12 -9.62 8.88
CA ASP A 191 -9.34 -9.44 9.67
C ASP A 191 -9.98 -8.07 9.43
N MET A 192 -9.18 -7.00 9.42
CA MET A 192 -9.67 -5.66 9.13
C MET A 192 -10.28 -5.55 7.74
N ARG A 193 -9.71 -6.22 6.75
CA ARG A 193 -10.31 -6.32 5.42
C ARG A 193 -11.65 -7.04 5.45
N ASN A 194 -11.74 -8.20 6.12
CA ASN A 194 -12.98 -8.96 6.21
C ASN A 194 -14.06 -8.16 6.94
N HIS A 195 -13.73 -7.59 8.10
CA HIS A 195 -14.61 -6.74 8.87
C HIS A 195 -15.09 -5.52 8.07
N TYR A 196 -14.18 -4.84 7.35
CA TYR A 196 -14.59 -3.74 6.48
C TYR A 196 -15.60 -4.19 5.43
N TRP A 197 -15.40 -5.36 4.81
CA TRP A 197 -16.32 -5.84 3.79
C TRP A 197 -17.69 -6.25 4.37
N SER A 198 -17.70 -7.01 5.46
CA SER A 198 -18.93 -7.56 6.05
C SER A 198 -19.73 -6.53 6.85
N VAL A 199 -19.04 -5.65 7.60
CA VAL A 199 -19.64 -4.68 8.52
C VAL A 199 -19.54 -3.26 7.97
N GLY A 200 -18.33 -2.78 7.69
CA GLY A 200 -18.10 -1.37 7.34
C GLY A 200 -18.78 -0.93 6.04
N ARG A 201 -18.62 -1.74 4.98
CA ARG A 201 -19.24 -1.51 3.68
C ARG A 201 -20.75 -1.65 3.77
N ARG A 202 -21.25 -2.66 4.46
CA ARG A 202 -22.67 -2.85 4.72
C ARG A 202 -23.29 -1.63 5.40
N ALA A 203 -22.64 -1.10 6.44
CA ALA A 203 -23.07 0.11 7.11
C ALA A 203 -23.10 1.33 6.16
N LYS A 204 -22.08 1.49 5.30
CA LYS A 204 -22.03 2.56 4.28
C LYS A 204 -23.15 2.42 3.24
N ASP A 205 -23.41 1.21 2.75
CA ASP A 205 -24.46 0.94 1.78
C ASP A 205 -25.85 1.17 2.41
N LYS A 206 -26.05 0.76 3.66
CA LYS A 206 -27.26 1.05 4.45
C LYS A 206 -27.49 2.54 4.66
N ALA A 207 -26.46 3.29 5.04
CA ALA A 207 -26.54 4.75 5.21
C ALA A 207 -26.91 5.48 3.90
N ARG A 208 -26.64 4.88 2.74
CA ARG A 208 -26.99 5.40 1.41
C ARG A 208 -28.32 4.86 0.86
N GLY A 209 -29.05 4.05 1.63
CA GLY A 209 -30.27 3.37 1.16
C GLY A 209 -30.02 2.34 0.05
N ALA A 210 -28.79 1.81 -0.05
CA ALA A 210 -28.35 0.88 -1.08
C ALA A 210 -27.94 -0.50 -0.53
N GLU A 211 -28.35 -0.81 0.71
CA GLU A 211 -28.07 -2.10 1.36
C GLU A 211 -28.50 -3.26 0.46
N LYS A 212 -27.61 -4.24 0.33
CA LYS A 212 -27.83 -5.48 -0.41
C LYS A 212 -28.31 -6.60 0.52
N ALA A 213 -28.77 -7.70 -0.07
CA ALA A 213 -29.09 -8.90 0.68
C ALA A 213 -27.88 -9.38 1.50
N ASP A 214 -28.13 -10.07 2.62
CA ASP A 214 -27.09 -10.49 3.57
C ASP A 214 -25.94 -11.24 2.88
N ASN A 215 -26.28 -12.15 1.97
CA ASN A 215 -25.31 -12.95 1.21
C ASN A 215 -24.35 -12.12 0.35
N TYR A 216 -24.64 -10.85 0.05
CA TYR A 216 -23.74 -9.98 -0.70
C TYR A 216 -22.43 -9.73 0.04
N TYR A 217 -22.50 -9.62 1.38
CA TYR A 217 -21.37 -9.27 2.23
C TYR A 217 -20.65 -10.49 2.82
N GLU A 218 -21.10 -11.69 2.48
CA GLU A 218 -20.46 -12.94 2.89
C GLU A 218 -19.08 -13.10 2.27
N ILE A 219 -18.19 -13.72 3.04
CA ILE A 219 -16.80 -14.01 2.68
C ILE A 219 -16.57 -15.49 2.94
N THR A 220 -16.06 -16.18 1.94
CA THR A 220 -15.75 -17.60 2.01
C THR A 220 -14.23 -17.77 2.11
N PRO A 221 -13.69 -18.28 3.24
CA PRO A 221 -12.28 -18.62 3.34
C PRO A 221 -11.97 -19.91 2.58
N PRO A 222 -10.71 -20.10 2.13
CA PRO A 222 -10.28 -21.35 1.54
C PRO A 222 -10.08 -22.43 2.61
N ALA A 223 -10.31 -23.70 2.26
CA ALA A 223 -10.09 -24.80 3.18
C ALA A 223 -8.61 -25.20 3.27
N GLY A 224 -8.12 -25.47 4.48
CA GLY A 224 -6.79 -26.05 4.71
C GLY A 224 -5.62 -25.09 4.50
N ALA A 225 -5.86 -23.78 4.50
CA ALA A 225 -4.79 -22.80 4.49
C ALA A 225 -3.96 -22.89 5.77
N THR A 226 -2.64 -22.83 5.63
CA THR A 226 -1.68 -22.81 6.74
C THR A 226 -0.56 -21.82 6.44
N PRO A 227 0.17 -21.33 7.45
CA PRO A 227 1.34 -20.50 7.23
C PRO A 227 2.37 -21.15 6.31
N TYR A 228 3.04 -20.31 5.51
CA TYR A 228 4.05 -20.70 4.53
C TYR A 228 3.56 -21.80 3.56
N PRO A 229 2.43 -21.56 2.88
CA PRO A 229 1.78 -22.55 2.02
C PRO A 229 2.68 -22.97 0.85
N PRO A 230 2.54 -24.20 0.34
CA PRO A 230 3.21 -24.62 -0.88
C PRO A 230 2.74 -23.78 -2.09
N PRO A 231 3.55 -23.72 -3.17
CA PRO A 231 3.18 -22.99 -4.37
C PRO A 231 1.80 -23.40 -4.90
N ARG A 232 1.01 -22.42 -5.32
CA ARG A 232 -0.34 -22.59 -5.91
C ARG A 232 -1.44 -23.06 -4.95
N MET A 233 -1.18 -23.23 -3.65
CA MET A 233 -2.26 -23.45 -2.68
C MET A 233 -3.23 -22.28 -2.71
N ASN A 234 -4.54 -22.55 -2.70
CA ASN A 234 -5.52 -21.49 -2.57
C ASN A 234 -5.52 -20.95 -1.14
N ILE A 235 -5.17 -19.68 -1.00
CA ILE A 235 -5.09 -18.97 0.27
C ILE A 235 -5.92 -17.69 0.26
N ALA A 236 -6.71 -17.45 -0.79
CA ALA A 236 -7.50 -16.24 -0.92
C ALA A 236 -8.88 -16.42 -0.28
N ASP A 237 -9.27 -15.50 0.58
CA ASP A 237 -10.65 -15.26 0.93
C ASP A 237 -11.39 -14.73 -0.31
N HIS A 238 -12.65 -15.16 -0.47
CA HIS A 238 -13.50 -14.75 -1.58
C HIS A 238 -14.78 -14.09 -1.07
N ALA A 239 -14.96 -12.81 -1.38
CA ALA A 239 -16.25 -12.17 -1.22
C ALA A 239 -17.27 -12.76 -2.20
N ASN A 240 -18.48 -13.08 -1.73
CA ASN A 240 -19.50 -13.71 -2.54
C ASN A 240 -19.91 -12.87 -3.75
N THR A 241 -20.00 -11.54 -3.61
CA THR A 241 -20.31 -10.63 -4.73
C THR A 241 -19.36 -9.43 -4.80
N ASP A 242 -18.37 -9.48 -5.71
CA ASP A 242 -17.43 -8.37 -5.93
C ASP A 242 -17.28 -7.96 -7.41
N GLY A 243 -18.38 -7.61 -8.07
CA GLY A 243 -18.36 -7.18 -9.47
C GLY A 243 -17.46 -5.95 -9.74
N GLY A 244 -17.22 -5.12 -8.73
CA GLY A 244 -16.36 -3.94 -8.82
C GLY A 244 -14.89 -4.19 -8.46
N LYS A 245 -14.50 -5.41 -8.10
CA LYS A 245 -13.13 -5.79 -7.68
C LYS A 245 -12.60 -4.94 -6.52
N ASN A 246 -13.46 -4.63 -5.56
CA ASN A 246 -13.14 -3.80 -4.40
C ASN A 246 -12.67 -4.60 -3.18
N PHE A 247 -12.99 -5.90 -3.11
CA PHE A 247 -12.55 -6.75 -2.00
C PHE A 247 -11.02 -6.85 -1.99
N GLY A 248 -10.45 -6.87 -0.79
CA GLY A 248 -9.00 -6.92 -0.58
C GLY A 248 -8.25 -5.58 -0.73
N ARG A 249 -8.89 -4.48 -1.12
CA ARG A 249 -8.21 -3.16 -1.19
C ARG A 249 -7.95 -2.62 0.22
N VAL A 250 -6.77 -2.91 0.77
CA VAL A 250 -6.41 -2.57 2.17
C VAL A 250 -6.43 -1.08 2.47
N ALA A 251 -6.17 -0.23 1.47
CA ALA A 251 -6.30 1.22 1.61
C ALA A 251 -7.72 1.72 1.91
N ARG A 252 -8.73 0.90 1.60
CA ARG A 252 -10.14 1.21 1.81
C ARG A 252 -10.72 0.59 3.07
N SER A 253 -9.94 -0.26 3.74
CA SER A 253 -10.31 -0.86 5.01
C SER A 253 -10.13 0.19 6.10
N GLU A 254 -11.23 0.89 6.40
CA GLU A 254 -11.26 1.95 7.41
C GLU A 254 -10.71 1.47 8.76
N GLY A 255 -9.79 2.24 9.33
CA GLY A 255 -9.05 1.93 10.55
C GLY A 255 -7.71 1.22 10.31
N LEU A 256 -7.37 0.83 9.07
CA LEU A 256 -6.11 0.15 8.77
C LEU A 256 -4.99 1.11 8.38
N MET A 257 -5.19 1.96 7.36
CA MET A 257 -4.12 2.83 6.84
C MET A 257 -4.55 4.27 6.50
N ASP A 258 -5.76 4.70 6.86
CA ASP A 258 -6.29 6.02 6.49
C ASP A 258 -5.36 7.16 6.93
N GLY A 259 -4.93 7.12 8.19
CA GLY A 259 -4.00 8.11 8.74
C GLY A 259 -2.64 8.07 8.06
N TYR A 260 -2.13 6.88 7.77
CA TYR A 260 -0.84 6.69 7.10
C TYR A 260 -0.86 7.24 5.66
N VAL A 261 -1.91 6.97 4.89
CA VAL A 261 -2.06 7.49 3.52
C VAL A 261 -2.11 9.02 3.55
N LEU A 262 -2.88 9.61 4.45
CA LEU A 262 -3.00 11.06 4.61
C LEU A 262 -1.66 11.72 4.98
N GLU A 263 -0.95 11.16 5.95
CA GLU A 263 0.38 11.62 6.37
C GLU A 263 1.38 11.53 5.21
N THR A 264 1.42 10.38 4.52
CA THR A 264 2.35 10.16 3.40
C THR A 264 2.08 11.14 2.26
N LEU A 265 0.82 11.37 1.90
CA LEU A 265 0.44 12.33 0.86
C LEU A 265 0.71 13.80 1.22
N SER A 266 0.91 14.09 2.51
CA SER A 266 1.29 15.43 3.00
C SER A 266 2.81 15.65 2.97
N THR A 267 3.59 14.63 2.58
CA THR A 267 5.05 14.78 2.43
C THR A 267 5.40 15.61 1.20
N ALA A 268 6.37 16.51 1.35
CA ALA A 268 6.85 17.36 0.27
C ALA A 268 7.68 16.57 -0.75
N VAL A 269 7.25 16.63 -2.01
CA VAL A 269 7.95 16.13 -3.20
C VAL A 269 8.36 17.35 -4.01
N SER A 270 9.66 17.60 -4.17
CA SER A 270 10.16 18.81 -4.84
C SER A 270 9.55 20.11 -4.29
N GLY A 271 9.36 20.19 -2.97
CA GLY A 271 8.80 21.37 -2.27
C GLY A 271 7.28 21.51 -2.28
N ILE A 272 6.54 20.59 -2.94
CA ILE A 272 5.07 20.59 -3.00
C ILE A 272 4.56 19.27 -2.42
N GLU A 273 3.54 19.30 -1.57
CA GLU A 273 2.97 18.07 -1.00
C GLU A 273 2.48 17.12 -2.10
N ALA A 274 2.73 15.82 -1.92
CA ALA A 274 2.41 14.78 -2.91
C ALA A 274 0.95 14.80 -3.37
N ARG A 275 -0.01 15.13 -2.49
CA ARG A 275 -1.44 15.28 -2.86
C ARG A 275 -1.68 16.28 -4.00
N HIS A 276 -0.92 17.37 -4.05
CA HIS A 276 -1.08 18.39 -5.08
C HIS A 276 -0.48 17.92 -6.42
N TRP A 277 0.62 17.16 -6.39
CA TRP A 277 1.15 16.49 -7.58
C TRP A 277 0.15 15.47 -8.14
N VAL A 278 -0.44 14.63 -7.29
CA VAL A 278 -1.49 13.68 -7.70
C VAL A 278 -2.66 14.43 -8.35
N GLY A 279 -3.13 15.52 -7.73
CA GLY A 279 -4.19 16.37 -8.27
C GLY A 279 -3.83 16.99 -9.62
N PHE A 280 -2.60 17.48 -9.77
CA PHE A 280 -2.08 18.02 -11.02
C PHE A 280 -2.07 16.96 -12.13
N PHE A 281 -1.45 15.79 -11.91
CA PHE A 281 -1.37 14.73 -12.92
C PHE A 281 -2.73 14.17 -13.30
N LYS A 282 -3.65 14.05 -12.31
CA LYS A 282 -5.02 13.63 -12.58
C LYS A 282 -5.74 14.64 -13.47
N THR A 283 -5.64 15.93 -13.15
CA THR A 283 -6.24 17.01 -13.95
C THR A 283 -5.65 17.02 -15.35
N TYR A 284 -4.33 16.92 -15.46
CA TYR A 284 -3.61 16.88 -16.74
C TYR A 284 -4.10 15.72 -17.62
N ALA A 285 -4.11 14.49 -17.10
CA ALA A 285 -4.57 13.31 -17.83
C ALA A 285 -6.04 13.43 -18.28
N GLU A 286 -6.91 14.00 -17.44
CA GLU A 286 -8.33 14.21 -17.75
C GLU A 286 -8.58 15.39 -18.71
N SER A 287 -7.64 16.32 -18.81
CA SER A 287 -7.73 17.56 -19.60
C SER A 287 -7.12 17.48 -21.00
N SER A 288 -6.87 16.27 -21.51
CA SER A 288 -6.36 16.03 -22.87
C SER A 288 -7.27 16.58 -24.00
N GLN A 289 -8.33 17.33 -23.67
CA GLN A 289 -8.97 18.33 -24.53
C GLN A 289 -8.41 19.74 -24.21
N ARG A 290 -7.57 20.26 -25.11
CA ARG A 290 -6.56 21.33 -24.91
C ARG A 290 -7.00 22.70 -24.37
N ASP A 291 -8.28 22.98 -24.14
CA ASP A 291 -8.74 24.30 -23.67
C ASP A 291 -9.28 24.33 -22.21
N GLU A 292 -9.43 23.18 -21.54
CA GLU A 292 -10.00 23.13 -20.18
C GLU A 292 -9.00 23.09 -19.02
N LEU A 293 -7.72 22.75 -19.28
CA LEU A 293 -6.73 22.49 -18.23
C LEU A 293 -6.46 23.71 -17.35
N HIS A 294 -6.20 24.88 -17.95
CA HIS A 294 -5.92 26.12 -17.22
C HIS A 294 -7.08 26.51 -16.29
N ALA A 295 -8.32 26.42 -16.78
CA ALA A 295 -9.51 26.76 -15.99
C ALA A 295 -9.77 25.75 -14.86
N ARG A 296 -9.42 24.47 -15.03
CA ARG A 296 -9.54 23.44 -13.99
C ARG A 296 -8.46 23.59 -12.92
N ILE A 297 -7.20 23.79 -13.30
CA ILE A 297 -6.10 24.05 -12.36
C ILE A 297 -6.37 25.30 -11.53
N ALA A 298 -6.80 26.40 -12.16
CA ALA A 298 -7.14 27.64 -11.45
C ALA A 298 -8.27 27.43 -10.43
N ARG A 299 -9.32 26.67 -10.79
CA ARG A 299 -10.41 26.32 -9.86
C ARG A 299 -10.00 25.35 -8.75
N GLN A 300 -9.03 24.48 -8.99
CA GLN A 300 -8.48 23.57 -7.99
C GLN A 300 -7.67 24.37 -6.96
N LEU A 301 -6.72 25.18 -7.42
CA LEU A 301 -5.91 26.05 -6.57
C LEU A 301 -6.77 27.04 -5.78
N ALA A 302 -7.82 27.61 -6.38
CA ALA A 302 -8.76 28.49 -5.68
C ALA A 302 -9.52 27.76 -4.56
N ARG A 303 -9.91 26.49 -4.78
CA ARG A 303 -10.61 25.68 -3.76
C ARG A 303 -9.70 25.27 -2.60
N ASP A 304 -8.49 24.81 -2.92
CA ASP A 304 -7.49 24.43 -1.91
C ASP A 304 -7.07 25.64 -1.07
N ARG A 305 -7.02 26.83 -1.67
CA ARG A 305 -6.78 28.11 -0.96
C ARG A 305 -7.95 28.60 -0.12
N LEU A 306 -9.20 28.39 -0.59
CA LEU A 306 -10.39 28.68 0.22
C LEU A 306 -10.44 27.81 1.49
N ALA A 307 -9.99 26.56 1.40
CA ALA A 307 -9.83 25.67 2.53
C ALA A 307 -8.69 26.09 3.49
N GLN A 308 -7.77 26.95 3.03
CA GLN A 308 -6.63 27.49 3.79
C GLN A 308 -6.81 28.97 4.21
N ASN A 309 -8.00 29.56 4.00
CA ASN A 309 -8.39 30.90 4.46
C ASN A 309 -7.48 32.04 3.97
N ILE A 310 -7.12 32.05 2.68
CA ILE A 310 -6.43 33.16 2.02
C ILE A 310 -7.45 33.99 1.23
N ASP A 311 -7.51 35.29 1.51
CA ASP A 311 -8.51 36.23 1.00
C ASP A 311 -8.37 36.51 -0.50
N ASN A 312 -9.50 36.76 -1.17
CA ASN A 312 -9.64 36.76 -2.63
C ASN A 312 -9.01 38.01 -3.30
N ASP A 313 -8.85 39.10 -2.55
CA ASP A 313 -8.31 40.37 -3.05
C ASP A 313 -6.79 40.31 -3.30
N ASP A 314 -6.05 39.52 -2.52
CA ASP A 314 -4.60 39.30 -2.73
C ASP A 314 -4.32 38.55 -4.05
N LEU A 315 -5.23 37.66 -4.46
CA LEU A 315 -5.08 36.86 -5.68
C LEU A 315 -5.14 37.72 -6.95
N GLN A 316 -6.06 38.69 -6.99
CA GLN A 316 -6.20 39.63 -8.09
C GLN A 316 -4.98 40.53 -8.24
N GLY A 317 -4.34 40.88 -7.12
CA GLY A 317 -3.09 41.64 -7.09
C GLY A 317 -1.90 40.82 -7.60
N MET A 318 -1.73 39.61 -7.07
CA MET A 318 -0.61 38.73 -7.43
C MET A 318 -0.67 38.26 -8.89
N LEU A 319 -1.87 37.93 -9.42
CA LEU A 319 -2.04 37.55 -10.83
C LEU A 319 -1.69 38.69 -11.78
N ARG A 320 -2.06 39.93 -11.44
CA ARG A 320 -1.67 41.12 -12.22
C ARG A 320 -0.16 41.33 -12.22
N GLU A 321 0.47 41.17 -11.06
CA GLU A 321 1.92 41.31 -10.94
C GLU A 321 2.66 40.21 -11.71
N TRP A 322 2.14 38.98 -11.70
CA TRP A 322 2.77 37.86 -12.40
C TRP A 322 2.60 37.97 -13.92
N ILE A 323 1.43 38.39 -14.40
CA ILE A 323 1.18 38.68 -15.82
C ILE A 323 2.09 39.80 -16.33
N SER A 324 2.36 40.82 -15.51
CA SER A 324 3.27 41.93 -15.89
C SER A 324 4.75 41.51 -16.04
N ARG A 325 5.11 40.33 -15.55
CA ARG A 325 6.47 39.78 -15.58
C ARG A 325 6.67 38.72 -16.67
N LEU A 326 5.61 38.35 -17.38
CA LEU A 326 5.73 37.47 -18.55
C LEU A 326 6.21 38.29 -19.75
N PRO A 327 7.26 37.85 -20.46
CA PRO A 327 7.68 38.52 -21.69
C PRO A 327 6.56 38.45 -22.73
N LEU A 328 6.20 39.62 -23.28
CA LEU A 328 5.22 39.71 -24.36
C LEU A 328 5.79 39.00 -25.58
N ALA A 329 5.04 38.03 -26.11
CA ALA A 329 5.40 37.38 -27.36
C ALA A 329 5.23 38.40 -28.51
N GLY A 330 6.35 38.73 -29.17
CA GLY A 330 6.38 39.43 -30.44
C GLY A 330 7.12 40.77 -30.43
N ASP A 331 8.46 40.71 -30.42
CA ASP A 331 9.27 41.60 -31.23
C ASP A 331 9.99 40.70 -32.25
N GLU A 332 9.31 40.41 -33.36
CA GLU A 332 10.00 40.12 -34.62
C GLU A 332 10.71 41.42 -35.01
N ALA A 333 12.02 41.46 -34.78
CA ALA A 333 12.89 42.45 -35.40
C ALA A 333 13.53 41.81 -36.64
N ASP A 334 13.10 42.31 -37.80
CA ASP A 334 13.80 42.21 -39.09
C ASP A 334 15.32 42.32 -38.94
N SER A 335 16.06 41.48 -39.66
CA SER A 335 17.28 41.91 -40.36
C SER A 335 17.71 40.89 -41.42
N ASP A 336 17.66 41.36 -42.68
CA ASP A 336 18.68 41.06 -43.70
C ASP A 336 20.08 41.45 -43.21
#